data_AF-A0A9D1A072-F1
#
_entry.id   AF-A0A9D1A072-F1
#
_cell.length_a   1.000
_cell.length_b   1.000
_cell.length_c   1.000
_cell.angle_alpha   90.00
_cell.angle_beta   90.00
_cell.angle_gamma   90.00
#
_symmetry.space_group_name_H-M   'P 1'
#
loop_
_entity.id
_entity.type
_entity.pdbx_description
1 polymer ?
#
loop_
_entity_poly.entity_id
_entity_poly.type
_entity_poly.pdbx_seq_one_letter_code
_entity_poly.pdbx_strand_id
1 'polypeptide(L)'
;MSISDDTLRNGENAADEPRNDQTPHKQTADTPDAAPQSTTDTDKAASAREGTTVESTADNATATLPTGEGLQASKKRRRATVAVVVAAVVVVAAVGMFVWHEQPSFCSAICHNPMDSYLPTYEASIDGSGTDKWGNTVEDASSMLAPVHATAGKTCMDCHVPTLSEQLTEGAEWITGNYASPLGERTLDQLVAARGLENSEEFCMNDTCHNFSREDLEKKTAWMGEINPHSPQHGEQDCGLCHKAHRESVMYCSQCHTEAVVPDGWVSYQESEDLLAQSGTAGQ
;
A
#
# COMPACT_ATOMS: atom_id res chain seq x y z
N MET A 1 -61.40 1.99 50.06
CA MET A 1 -62.73 1.34 50.20
C MET A 1 -63.61 2.05 49.18
N SER A 2 -64.05 1.35 48.13
CA SER A 2 -64.60 1.92 46.86
C SER A 2 -63.59 2.78 46.07
N ILE A 3 -63.38 2.69 44.75
CA ILE A 3 -64.01 1.98 43.61
C ILE A 3 -65.31 2.59 43.06
N SER A 4 -65.20 3.22 41.88
CA SER A 4 -66.10 3.24 40.70
C SER A 4 -65.26 3.91 39.57
N ASP A 5 -65.10 3.43 38.34
CA ASP A 5 -66.04 2.93 37.31
C ASP A 5 -66.96 4.06 36.76
N ASP A 6 -67.08 4.34 35.46
CA ASP A 6 -66.32 3.91 34.25
C ASP A 6 -66.28 5.11 33.24
N THR A 7 -66.42 5.15 31.89
CA THR A 7 -66.84 4.22 30.81
C THR A 7 -66.39 4.74 29.42
N LEU A 8 -65.95 3.83 28.53
CA LEU A 8 -65.91 3.95 27.03
C LEU A 8 -64.97 4.97 26.36
N ARG A 9 -64.61 4.88 25.06
CA ARG A 9 -64.22 3.74 24.16
C ARG A 9 -63.71 4.29 22.81
N ASN A 10 -63.09 3.42 22.01
CA ASN A 10 -62.66 3.57 20.60
C ASN A 10 -61.34 4.37 20.43
N GLY A 11 -60.43 3.96 19.54
CA GLY A 11 -60.48 2.79 18.64
C GLY A 11 -59.10 2.33 18.18
N GLU A 12 -59.06 1.10 17.64
CA GLU A 12 -57.83 0.42 17.22
C GLU A 12 -57.22 0.95 15.90
N ASN A 13 -56.08 0.35 15.51
CA ASN A 13 -55.39 0.37 14.21
C ASN A 13 -54.22 1.37 14.03
N ALA A 14 -53.04 0.92 14.47
CA ALA A 14 -51.79 1.04 13.72
C ALA A 14 -51.13 -0.36 13.73
N ALA A 15 -50.50 -0.78 12.63
CA ALA A 15 -50.05 -2.17 12.46
C ALA A 15 -48.60 -2.39 12.96
N ASP A 16 -48.27 -3.64 13.26
CA ASP A 16 -46.87 -4.10 13.33
C ASP A 16 -46.19 -3.87 11.98
N GLU A 17 -45.20 -2.97 11.94
CA GLU A 17 -44.32 -2.78 10.78
C GLU A 17 -43.05 -3.62 10.98
N PRO A 18 -42.67 -4.49 10.03
CA PRO A 18 -41.66 -5.52 10.29
C PRO A 18 -40.26 -4.92 10.45
N ARG A 19 -39.55 -5.36 11.50
CA ARG A 19 -38.13 -5.06 11.68
C ARG A 19 -37.34 -5.58 10.47
N ASN A 20 -36.75 -4.66 9.72
CA ASN A 20 -35.89 -4.94 8.57
C ASN A 20 -34.51 -5.43 9.07
N ASP A 21 -34.46 -6.69 9.50
CA ASP A 21 -33.26 -7.35 10.03
C ASP A 21 -32.31 -7.74 8.87
N GLN A 22 -31.63 -6.73 8.31
CA GLN A 22 -30.62 -6.92 7.28
C GLN A 22 -29.27 -7.23 7.92
N THR A 23 -29.15 -8.47 8.41
CA THR A 23 -27.84 -9.10 8.63
C THR A 23 -27.01 -8.98 7.33
N PRO A 24 -25.78 -8.44 7.37
CA PRO A 24 -24.94 -8.36 6.18
C PRO A 24 -24.64 -9.76 5.62
N HIS A 25 -25.13 -10.05 4.42
CA HIS A 25 -24.79 -11.29 3.73
C HIS A 25 -23.29 -11.27 3.38
N LYS A 26 -22.48 -12.06 4.11
CA LYS A 26 -21.08 -12.34 3.73
C LYS A 26 -21.06 -12.95 2.34
N GLN A 27 -20.69 -12.15 1.33
CA GLN A 27 -20.58 -12.61 -0.04
C GLN A 27 -19.37 -13.53 -0.16
N THR A 28 -19.61 -14.82 -0.33
CA THR A 28 -18.56 -15.79 -0.66
C THR A 28 -18.10 -15.55 -2.09
N ALA A 29 -16.98 -14.86 -2.27
CA ALA A 29 -16.36 -14.69 -3.57
C ALA A 29 -15.82 -16.05 -4.06
N ASP A 30 -16.41 -16.57 -5.14
CA ASP A 30 -15.94 -17.81 -5.78
C ASP A 30 -14.50 -17.64 -6.29
N THR A 31 -13.61 -18.55 -5.92
CA THR A 31 -12.19 -18.54 -6.31
C THR A 31 -11.99 -19.20 -7.67
N PRO A 32 -11.44 -18.52 -8.68
CA PRO A 32 -10.99 -19.16 -9.92
C PRO A 32 -9.70 -19.96 -9.70
N ASP A 33 -9.58 -21.12 -10.35
CA ASP A 33 -8.48 -22.08 -10.10
C ASP A 33 -7.06 -21.51 -10.30
N ALA A 34 -6.16 -21.89 -9.39
CA ALA A 34 -4.74 -21.59 -9.48
C ALA A 34 -4.04 -22.47 -10.54
N ALA A 35 -3.39 -21.85 -11.53
CA ALA A 35 -2.52 -22.55 -12.47
C ALA A 35 -1.15 -22.89 -11.83
N PRO A 36 -0.59 -24.09 -12.05
CA PRO A 36 0.59 -24.57 -11.31
C PRO A 36 1.90 -23.91 -11.77
N GLN A 37 2.79 -23.64 -10.81
CA GLN A 37 4.15 -23.18 -11.06
C GLN A 37 5.03 -24.32 -11.61
N SER A 38 5.85 -24.02 -12.63
CA SER A 38 6.74 -24.99 -13.27
C SER A 38 8.15 -24.94 -12.65
N THR A 39 8.45 -25.89 -11.75
CA THR A 39 9.81 -26.09 -11.22
C THR A 39 10.69 -26.90 -12.18
N THR A 40 11.86 -26.38 -12.54
CA THR A 40 12.93 -27.18 -13.16
C THR A 40 14.30 -26.84 -12.57
N ASP A 41 14.66 -27.54 -11.49
CA ASP A 41 16.06 -27.66 -11.09
C ASP A 41 16.87 -28.37 -12.18
N THR A 42 18.10 -27.94 -12.43
CA THR A 42 19.15 -28.85 -12.92
C THR A 42 20.52 -28.35 -12.48
N ASP A 43 21.09 -29.02 -11.49
CA ASP A 43 22.46 -28.76 -11.02
C ASP A 43 23.39 -29.93 -11.40
N LYS A 44 24.67 -29.60 -11.57
CA LYS A 44 25.83 -30.49 -11.32
C LYS A 44 26.02 -31.77 -12.15
N ALA A 45 26.87 -31.68 -13.17
CA ALA A 45 27.92 -32.67 -13.46
C ALA A 45 28.98 -32.08 -14.41
N ALA A 46 30.27 -32.45 -14.43
CA ALA A 46 31.24 -33.03 -13.51
C ALA A 46 32.50 -33.25 -14.38
N SER A 47 33.71 -33.02 -13.87
CA SER A 47 34.93 -33.08 -14.68
C SER A 47 35.32 -34.51 -15.09
N ALA A 48 35.78 -34.68 -16.33
CA ALA A 48 36.63 -35.78 -16.77
C ALA A 48 37.94 -35.24 -17.36
N ARG A 49 39.02 -36.02 -17.22
CA ARG A 49 40.40 -35.65 -17.52
C ARG A 49 41.12 -36.85 -18.14
N GLU A 50 41.81 -36.65 -19.25
CA GLU A 50 42.73 -37.61 -19.83
C GLU A 50 43.78 -36.87 -20.67
N GLY A 51 44.95 -37.45 -20.82
CA GLY A 51 46.05 -36.88 -21.59
C GLY A 51 47.21 -37.86 -21.71
N THR A 52 47.98 -37.74 -22.79
CA THR A 52 49.26 -38.45 -23.02
C THR A 52 50.05 -37.69 -24.09
N THR A 53 51.34 -38.01 -24.20
CA THR A 53 52.40 -37.21 -24.82
C THR A 53 52.57 -37.38 -26.33
N VAL A 54 52.90 -36.25 -26.98
CA VAL A 54 54.06 -36.06 -27.90
C VAL A 54 54.46 -37.22 -28.83
N GLU A 55 54.39 -36.99 -30.14
CA GLU A 55 55.58 -37.02 -31.02
C GLU A 55 55.41 -36.01 -32.18
N SER A 56 56.44 -35.83 -33.01
CA SER A 56 56.57 -34.77 -34.01
C SER A 56 56.75 -35.32 -35.43
N THR A 57 55.91 -34.86 -36.35
CA THR A 57 56.16 -34.93 -37.80
C THR A 57 55.87 -33.57 -38.41
N ALA A 58 56.92 -32.89 -38.89
CA ALA A 58 56.78 -31.63 -39.61
C ALA A 58 56.67 -31.90 -41.12
N ASP A 59 55.49 -31.70 -41.69
CA ASP A 59 55.28 -31.71 -43.13
C ASP A 59 54.80 -30.34 -43.63
N ASN A 60 55.45 -29.85 -44.69
CA ASN A 60 55.40 -28.44 -45.09
C ASN A 60 54.31 -28.18 -46.14
N ALA A 61 53.06 -28.06 -45.69
CA ALA A 61 51.93 -27.69 -46.54
C ALA A 61 51.70 -26.16 -46.52
N THR A 62 51.93 -25.49 -47.65
CA THR A 62 51.77 -24.04 -47.82
C THR A 62 50.30 -23.60 -47.77
N ALA A 63 49.74 -23.52 -46.56
CA ALA A 63 48.46 -22.88 -46.32
C ALA A 63 48.64 -21.35 -46.29
N THR A 64 48.05 -20.65 -47.26
CA THR A 64 48.05 -19.18 -47.32
C THR A 64 47.47 -18.59 -46.03
N LEU A 65 48.31 -17.93 -45.24
CA LEU A 65 47.87 -17.16 -44.08
C LEU A 65 46.85 -16.09 -44.54
N PRO A 66 45.65 -16.00 -43.93
CA PRO A 66 44.79 -14.85 -44.16
C PRO A 66 45.51 -13.59 -43.68
N THR A 67 45.58 -12.55 -44.51
CA THR A 67 46.25 -11.29 -44.12
C THR A 67 45.63 -10.74 -42.84
N GLY A 68 46.47 -10.19 -41.96
CA GLY A 68 46.10 -9.87 -40.57
C GLY A 68 44.90 -8.91 -40.42
N GLU A 69 44.57 -8.19 -41.49
CA GLU A 69 43.36 -7.39 -41.67
C GLU A 69 42.08 -8.17 -41.37
N GLY A 70 41.98 -9.44 -41.79
CA GLY A 70 40.80 -10.28 -41.55
C GLY A 70 40.55 -10.60 -40.07
N LEU A 71 41.61 -10.91 -39.32
CA LEU A 71 41.51 -11.13 -37.87
C LEU A 71 41.24 -9.82 -37.11
N GLN A 72 41.82 -8.69 -37.54
CA GLN A 72 41.55 -7.39 -36.94
C GLN A 72 40.11 -6.92 -37.21
N ALA A 73 39.59 -7.11 -38.43
CA ALA A 73 38.21 -6.80 -38.78
C ALA A 73 37.21 -7.63 -37.97
N SER A 74 37.46 -8.92 -37.77
CA SER A 74 36.58 -9.78 -36.96
C SER A 74 36.63 -9.44 -35.46
N LYS A 75 37.81 -9.10 -34.90
CA LYS A 75 37.94 -8.54 -33.54
C LYS A 75 37.21 -7.20 -33.39
N LYS A 76 37.32 -6.29 -34.36
CA LYS A 76 36.64 -4.98 -34.34
C LYS A 76 35.13 -5.13 -34.43
N ARG A 77 34.62 -6.02 -35.29
CA ARG A 77 33.18 -6.35 -35.36
C ARG A 77 32.69 -7.00 -34.05
N ARG A 78 33.39 -8.00 -33.51
CA ARG A 78 33.01 -8.61 -32.21
C ARG A 78 32.97 -7.60 -31.08
N ARG A 79 33.94 -6.67 -30.99
CA ARG A 79 33.92 -5.58 -30.00
C ARG A 79 32.73 -4.64 -30.19
N ALA A 80 32.37 -4.29 -31.43
CA ALA A 80 31.18 -3.50 -31.71
C ALA A 80 29.89 -4.26 -31.32
N THR A 81 29.78 -5.55 -31.64
CA THR A 81 28.64 -6.39 -31.23
C THR A 81 28.52 -6.45 -29.70
N VAL A 82 29.61 -6.67 -28.97
CA VAL A 82 29.61 -6.66 -27.50
C VAL A 82 29.20 -5.31 -26.95
N ALA A 83 29.70 -4.19 -27.50
CA ALA A 83 29.28 -2.85 -27.07
C ALA A 83 27.78 -2.59 -27.31
N VAL A 84 27.24 -3.02 -28.44
CA VAL A 84 25.79 -2.91 -28.75
C VAL A 84 24.96 -3.79 -27.82
N VAL A 85 25.40 -5.02 -27.54
CA VAL A 85 24.71 -5.92 -26.59
C VAL A 85 24.73 -5.36 -25.17
N VAL A 86 25.87 -4.85 -24.69
CA VAL A 86 25.97 -4.21 -23.38
C VAL A 86 25.08 -2.97 -23.30
N ALA A 87 25.07 -2.11 -24.32
CA ALA A 87 24.19 -0.95 -24.37
C ALA A 87 22.70 -1.36 -24.35
N ALA A 88 22.31 -2.39 -25.12
CA ALA A 88 20.94 -2.91 -25.12
C ALA A 88 20.54 -3.50 -23.77
N VAL A 89 21.43 -4.26 -23.11
CA VAL A 89 21.19 -4.80 -21.75
C VAL A 89 21.05 -3.68 -20.72
N VAL A 90 21.87 -2.63 -20.78
CA VAL A 90 21.75 -1.46 -19.90
C VAL A 90 20.42 -0.71 -20.12
N VAL A 91 19.97 -0.55 -21.37
CA VAL A 91 18.68 0.07 -21.67
C VAL A 91 17.51 -0.79 -21.15
N VAL A 92 17.55 -2.11 -21.37
CA VAL A 92 16.52 -3.03 -20.85
C VAL A 92 16.49 -3.04 -19.32
N ALA A 93 17.66 -3.05 -18.67
CA ALA A 93 17.77 -2.96 -17.21
C ALA A 93 17.26 -1.63 -16.66
N ALA A 94 17.55 -0.50 -17.33
CA ALA A 94 17.06 0.82 -16.93
C ALA A 94 15.53 0.93 -17.06
N VAL A 95 14.95 0.41 -18.14
CA VAL A 95 13.48 0.35 -18.32
C VAL A 95 12.84 -0.59 -17.30
N GLY A 96 13.44 -1.76 -17.05
CA GLY A 96 12.98 -2.70 -16.02
C GLY A 96 12.99 -2.09 -14.62
N MET A 97 14.08 -1.40 -14.26
CA MET A 97 14.20 -0.64 -13.00
C MET A 97 13.15 0.46 -12.91
N PHE A 98 12.92 1.21 -14.00
CA PHE A 98 11.94 2.29 -14.03
C PHE A 98 10.49 1.79 -13.88
N VAL A 99 10.13 0.63 -14.45
CA VAL A 99 8.81 0.04 -14.18
C VAL A 99 8.73 -0.57 -12.78
N TRP A 100 9.83 -1.12 -12.26
CA TRP A 100 9.85 -1.78 -10.96
C TRP A 100 9.82 -0.82 -9.77
N HIS A 101 10.46 0.36 -9.85
CA HIS A 101 10.55 1.29 -8.70
C HIS A 101 9.21 1.87 -8.23
N GLU A 102 8.15 1.76 -9.04
CA GLU A 102 6.78 2.18 -8.72
C GLU A 102 5.96 1.05 -8.05
N GLN A 103 6.51 -0.16 -7.90
CA GLN A 103 5.80 -1.34 -7.40
C GLN A 103 6.01 -1.57 -5.90
N PRO A 104 5.02 -2.11 -5.15
CA PRO A 104 5.18 -2.45 -3.73
C PRO A 104 6.40 -3.34 -3.43
N SER A 105 6.75 -4.25 -4.36
CA SER A 105 7.93 -5.11 -4.23
C SER A 105 9.28 -4.37 -4.25
N PHE A 106 9.35 -3.14 -4.78
CA PHE A 106 10.54 -2.29 -4.67
C PHE A 106 10.67 -1.71 -3.26
N CYS A 107 9.56 -1.20 -2.69
CA CYS A 107 9.51 -0.76 -1.30
C CYS A 107 9.97 -1.91 -0.37
N SER A 108 9.47 -3.13 -0.63
CA SER A 108 9.81 -4.37 0.07
C SER A 108 11.24 -4.89 -0.14
N ALA A 109 12.05 -4.32 -1.05
CA ALA A 109 13.35 -4.90 -1.45
C ALA A 109 14.52 -3.90 -1.48
N ILE A 110 14.23 -2.60 -1.46
CA ILE A 110 15.23 -1.52 -1.53
C ILE A 110 15.01 -0.49 -0.42
N CYS A 111 13.76 -0.13 -0.13
CA CYS A 111 13.40 0.80 0.96
C CYS A 111 13.35 0.13 2.35
N HIS A 112 14.06 -1.00 2.51
CA HIS A 112 14.27 -1.69 3.79
C HIS A 112 14.78 -0.74 4.87
N ASN A 113 14.24 -0.89 6.09
CA ASN A 113 14.31 -0.01 7.25
C ASN A 113 13.22 1.09 7.32
N PRO A 114 13.24 2.22 6.56
CA PRO A 114 12.25 3.29 6.76
C PRO A 114 10.80 2.90 6.41
N MET A 115 10.59 1.93 5.51
CA MET A 115 9.25 1.47 5.08
C MET A 115 8.82 0.12 5.68
N ASP A 116 9.67 -0.55 6.47
CA ASP A 116 9.43 -1.95 6.90
C ASP A 116 8.16 -2.10 7.75
N SER A 117 7.77 -1.09 8.54
CA SER A 117 6.53 -1.14 9.31
C SER A 117 5.27 -0.74 8.52
N TYR A 118 5.42 -0.16 7.33
CA TYR A 118 4.29 0.33 6.52
C TYR A 118 3.73 -0.76 5.60
N LEU A 119 4.61 -1.57 4.99
CA LEU A 119 4.20 -2.63 4.06
C LEU A 119 3.25 -3.67 4.70
N PRO A 120 3.49 -4.19 5.93
CA PRO A 120 2.57 -5.15 6.56
C PRO A 120 1.17 -4.59 6.81
N THR A 121 1.02 -3.27 6.99
CA THR A 121 -0.30 -2.63 7.13
C THR A 121 -1.03 -2.57 5.80
N TYR A 122 -0.31 -2.33 4.69
CA TYR A 122 -0.87 -2.30 3.32
C TYR A 122 -1.24 -3.70 2.83
N GLU A 123 -0.45 -4.71 3.18
CA GLU A 123 -0.71 -6.12 2.85
C GLU A 123 -1.67 -6.83 3.84
N ALA A 124 -2.17 -6.13 4.86
CA ALA A 124 -3.09 -6.70 5.83
C ALA A 124 -4.43 -7.10 5.20
N SER A 125 -5.00 -8.22 5.67
CA SER A 125 -6.31 -8.69 5.18
C SER A 125 -7.45 -7.98 5.92
N ILE A 126 -8.31 -7.29 5.18
CA ILE A 126 -9.49 -6.57 5.73
C ILE A 126 -10.57 -7.50 6.34
N ASP A 127 -10.44 -8.82 6.22
CA ASP A 127 -11.31 -9.83 6.87
C ASP A 127 -10.80 -10.23 8.28
N GLY A 128 -9.77 -9.56 8.84
CA GLY A 128 -9.23 -9.90 10.15
C GLY A 128 -8.21 -8.90 10.72
N SER A 129 -7.48 -9.35 11.76
CA SER A 129 -6.52 -8.55 12.51
C SER A 129 -5.22 -8.28 11.76
N GLY A 130 -4.62 -7.12 12.02
CA GLY A 130 -3.28 -6.75 11.55
C GLY A 130 -2.40 -6.15 12.66
N THR A 131 -1.37 -5.44 12.24
CA THR A 131 -0.62 -4.51 13.11
C THR A 131 -0.60 -3.14 12.47
N ASP A 132 -0.50 -2.08 13.27
CA ASP A 132 -0.23 -0.74 12.76
C ASP A 132 1.26 -0.54 12.43
N LYS A 133 1.58 0.60 11.82
CA LYS A 133 2.96 1.05 11.50
C LYS A 133 3.86 1.31 12.71
N TRP A 134 3.34 1.18 13.93
CA TRP A 134 4.07 1.31 15.18
C TRP A 134 4.27 -0.06 15.88
N GLY A 135 3.65 -1.13 15.39
CA GLY A 135 3.69 -2.47 15.97
C GLY A 135 2.58 -2.77 16.99
N ASN A 136 1.60 -1.88 17.16
CA ASN A 136 0.39 -2.17 17.93
C ASN A 136 -0.45 -3.23 17.20
N THR A 137 -1.19 -4.05 17.95
CA THR A 137 -2.18 -4.96 17.35
C THR A 137 -3.43 -4.19 16.96
N VAL A 138 -3.95 -4.46 15.76
CA VAL A 138 -5.20 -3.89 15.23
C VAL A 138 -6.19 -5.04 15.07
N GLU A 139 -7.32 -5.02 15.79
CA GLU A 139 -8.27 -6.16 15.79
C GLU A 139 -9.00 -6.32 14.45
N ASP A 140 -9.31 -5.22 13.78
CA ASP A 140 -9.92 -5.16 12.44
C ASP A 140 -9.07 -4.29 11.52
N ALA A 141 -8.37 -4.89 10.56
CA ALA A 141 -7.50 -4.17 9.63
C ALA A 141 -8.26 -3.26 8.65
N SER A 142 -9.59 -3.39 8.50
CA SER A 142 -10.40 -2.48 7.68
C SER A 142 -10.54 -1.08 8.28
N SER A 143 -10.19 -0.92 9.56
CA SER A 143 -10.02 0.38 10.25
C SER A 143 -8.90 1.24 9.66
N MET A 144 -7.95 0.63 8.93
CA MET A 144 -6.82 1.27 8.28
C MET A 144 -7.14 1.52 6.80
N LEU A 145 -6.91 2.73 6.27
CA LEU A 145 -7.22 2.99 4.85
C LEU A 145 -6.31 2.22 3.88
N ALA A 146 -5.04 1.93 4.23
CA ALA A 146 -4.09 1.30 3.31
C ALA A 146 -4.53 -0.09 2.79
N PRO A 147 -4.90 -1.08 3.62
CA PRO A 147 -5.35 -2.39 3.14
C PRO A 147 -6.72 -2.33 2.43
N VAL A 148 -7.59 -1.38 2.83
CA VAL A 148 -8.85 -1.11 2.13
C VAL A 148 -8.58 -0.58 0.71
N HIS A 149 -7.63 0.34 0.56
CA HIS A 149 -7.22 0.88 -0.74
C HIS A 149 -6.43 -0.14 -1.57
N ALA A 150 -5.61 -0.99 -0.95
CA ALA A 150 -4.95 -2.13 -1.60
C ALA A 150 -5.99 -3.10 -2.19
N THR A 151 -7.05 -3.41 -1.43
CA THR A 151 -8.18 -4.23 -1.89
C THR A 151 -8.96 -3.55 -3.03
N ALA A 152 -9.02 -2.21 -3.04
CA ALA A 152 -9.55 -1.42 -4.16
C ALA A 152 -8.57 -1.28 -5.35
N GLY A 153 -7.44 -1.98 -5.34
CA GLY A 153 -6.46 -2.00 -6.43
C GLY A 153 -5.53 -0.79 -6.50
N LYS A 154 -5.45 0.02 -5.45
CA LYS A 154 -4.50 1.14 -5.35
C LYS A 154 -3.14 0.65 -4.82
N THR A 155 -2.08 1.31 -5.27
CA THR A 155 -0.69 1.04 -4.88
C THR A 155 -0.17 2.08 -3.89
N CYS A 156 1.02 1.85 -3.33
CA CYS A 156 1.73 2.83 -2.50
C CYS A 156 1.81 4.20 -3.19
N MET A 157 2.09 4.23 -4.49
CA MET A 157 2.33 5.45 -5.27
C MET A 157 1.04 6.23 -5.58
N ASP A 158 -0.14 5.58 -5.58
CA ASP A 158 -1.42 6.29 -5.73
C ASP A 158 -1.64 7.31 -4.60
N CYS A 159 -1.23 6.97 -3.37
CA CYS A 159 -1.29 7.84 -2.19
C CYS A 159 0.03 8.59 -1.93
N HIS A 160 1.18 8.00 -2.22
CA HIS A 160 2.51 8.61 -2.07
C HIS A 160 3.21 8.87 -3.41
N VAL A 161 2.64 9.74 -4.28
CA VAL A 161 3.40 10.30 -5.42
C VAL A 161 4.51 11.20 -4.86
N PRO A 162 5.80 10.89 -5.08
CA PRO A 162 6.91 11.69 -4.55
C PRO A 162 7.46 12.62 -5.63
N THR A 163 7.64 13.90 -5.31
CA THR A 163 8.28 14.85 -6.24
C THR A 163 9.72 14.44 -6.54
N LEU A 164 10.25 14.83 -7.70
CA LEU A 164 11.65 14.58 -8.06
C LEU A 164 12.64 15.16 -7.01
N SER A 165 12.25 16.26 -6.35
CA SER A 165 12.98 16.86 -5.22
C SER A 165 12.97 16.02 -3.94
N GLU A 166 11.85 15.36 -3.63
CA GLU A 166 11.76 14.42 -2.51
C GLU A 166 12.59 13.17 -2.79
N GLN A 167 12.41 12.52 -3.96
CA GLN A 167 13.15 11.31 -4.32
C GLN A 167 14.68 11.50 -4.26
N LEU A 168 15.19 12.68 -4.64
CA LEU A 168 16.61 13.02 -4.54
C LEU A 168 17.07 13.24 -3.09
N THR A 169 16.22 13.82 -2.23
CA THR A 169 16.49 13.99 -0.80
C THR A 169 16.44 12.66 -0.07
N GLU A 170 15.35 11.91 -0.22
CA GLU A 170 15.11 10.59 0.37
C GLU A 170 16.21 9.59 -0.05
N GLY A 171 16.65 9.62 -1.31
CA GLY A 171 17.79 8.81 -1.77
C GLY A 171 19.13 9.21 -1.12
N ALA A 172 19.36 10.50 -0.87
CA ALA A 172 20.56 10.96 -0.18
C ALA A 172 20.52 10.64 1.33
N GLU A 173 19.36 10.77 1.96
CA GLU A 173 19.12 10.39 3.35
C GLU A 173 19.27 8.89 3.55
N TRP A 174 18.74 8.06 2.65
CA TRP A 174 18.92 6.61 2.65
C TRP A 174 20.40 6.21 2.53
N ILE A 175 21.16 6.81 1.60
CA ILE A 175 22.61 6.57 1.43
C ILE A 175 23.41 6.99 2.67
N THR A 176 22.99 8.04 3.38
CA THR A 176 23.70 8.58 4.55
C THR A 176 23.24 8.01 5.89
N GLY A 177 22.11 7.29 5.93
CA GLY A 177 21.47 6.84 7.17
C GLY A 177 20.73 7.96 7.93
N ASN A 178 20.49 9.11 7.30
CA ASN A 178 19.87 10.28 7.92
C ASN A 178 18.34 10.25 7.78
N TYR A 179 17.69 9.22 8.31
CA TYR A 179 16.23 9.08 8.29
C TYR A 179 15.69 8.56 9.63
N ALA A 180 14.43 8.86 9.94
CA ALA A 180 13.74 8.25 11.07
C ALA A 180 13.31 6.81 10.73
N SER A 181 13.40 5.91 11.72
CA SER A 181 12.85 4.56 11.62
C SER A 181 12.13 4.19 12.92
N PRO A 182 10.84 3.80 12.88
CA PRO A 182 9.95 3.89 11.72
C PRO A 182 9.71 5.36 11.29
N LEU A 183 9.33 5.58 10.03
CA LEU A 183 8.99 6.92 9.54
C LEU A 183 7.75 7.52 10.24
N GLY A 184 7.64 8.85 10.21
CA GLY A 184 6.44 9.58 10.65
C GLY A 184 5.27 9.40 9.67
N GLU A 185 4.04 9.55 10.17
CA GLU A 185 2.85 9.67 9.30
C GLU A 185 2.98 10.93 8.42
N ARG A 186 2.71 10.80 7.11
CA ARG A 186 2.56 11.96 6.23
C ARG A 186 1.20 12.62 6.50
N THR A 187 1.15 13.94 6.63
CA THR A 187 -0.13 14.68 6.68
C THR A 187 -0.74 14.78 5.28
N LEU A 188 -2.05 15.04 5.18
CA LEU A 188 -2.65 15.27 3.85
C LEU A 188 -2.04 16.51 3.18
N ASP A 189 -1.72 17.58 3.91
CA ASP A 189 -0.95 18.73 3.41
C ASP A 189 0.32 18.31 2.63
N GLN A 190 1.06 17.33 3.15
CA GLN A 190 2.28 16.81 2.51
C GLN A 190 1.97 15.98 1.25
N LEU A 191 0.84 15.27 1.22
CA LEU A 191 0.42 14.48 0.05
C LEU A 191 -0.19 15.35 -1.05
N VAL A 192 -0.88 16.44 -0.72
CA VAL A 192 -1.49 17.36 -1.70
C VAL A 192 -0.44 18.29 -2.32
N ALA A 193 0.52 18.78 -1.52
CA ALA A 193 1.60 19.64 -2.00
C ALA A 193 2.46 18.97 -3.09
N ALA A 194 2.72 17.67 -2.97
CA ALA A 194 3.47 16.89 -3.98
C ALA A 194 2.73 16.77 -5.34
N ARG A 195 1.42 17.03 -5.36
CA ARG A 195 0.54 16.93 -6.55
C ARG A 195 0.10 18.29 -7.10
N GLY A 196 0.30 19.37 -6.35
CA GLY A 196 -0.28 20.68 -6.67
C GLY A 196 -1.80 20.72 -6.50
N LEU A 197 -2.33 19.96 -5.53
CA LEU A 197 -3.72 20.04 -5.08
C LEU A 197 -3.81 21.00 -3.88
N GLU A 198 -4.91 21.74 -3.76
CA GLU A 198 -5.05 22.81 -2.77
C GLU A 198 -5.53 22.30 -1.39
N ASN A 199 -6.13 21.11 -1.32
CA ASN A 199 -6.78 20.57 -0.12
C ASN A 199 -7.01 19.04 -0.19
N SER A 200 -7.41 18.44 0.93
CA SER A 200 -7.71 17.00 1.02
C SER A 200 -8.99 16.55 0.33
N GLU A 201 -9.92 17.46 0.02
CA GLU A 201 -11.13 17.13 -0.74
C GLU A 201 -10.77 16.80 -2.19
N GLU A 202 -9.92 17.58 -2.85
CA GLU A 202 -9.43 17.27 -4.20
C GLU A 202 -8.69 15.92 -4.27
N PHE A 203 -7.99 15.56 -3.19
CA PHE A 203 -7.23 14.30 -3.09
C PHE A 203 -8.12 13.07 -2.88
N CYS A 204 -9.08 13.13 -1.95
CA CYS A 204 -9.96 12.01 -1.62
C CYS A 204 -11.22 11.97 -2.50
N MET A 205 -11.88 13.11 -2.69
CA MET A 205 -13.21 13.27 -3.26
C MET A 205 -13.17 13.78 -4.70
N ASN A 206 -12.73 12.92 -5.60
CA ASN A 206 -12.70 13.17 -7.05
C ASN A 206 -13.36 12.02 -7.83
N ASP A 207 -13.56 12.23 -9.15
CA ASP A 207 -14.21 11.29 -10.07
C ASP A 207 -13.60 9.87 -10.10
N THR A 208 -12.36 9.68 -9.62
CA THR A 208 -11.62 8.40 -9.65
C THR A 208 -11.43 7.75 -8.28
N CYS A 209 -11.93 8.39 -7.22
CA CYS A 209 -11.87 7.94 -5.83
C CYS A 209 -13.27 8.07 -5.19
N HIS A 210 -13.49 9.01 -4.26
CA HIS A 210 -14.78 9.19 -3.59
C HIS A 210 -15.65 10.25 -4.27
N ASN A 211 -16.34 9.90 -5.36
CA ASN A 211 -17.26 10.80 -6.06
C ASN A 211 -18.55 11.05 -5.26
N PHE A 212 -18.45 11.89 -4.23
CA PHE A 212 -19.52 12.33 -3.32
C PHE A 212 -19.29 13.80 -2.96
N SER A 213 -20.35 14.55 -2.69
CA SER A 213 -20.23 15.86 -2.01
C SER A 213 -20.16 15.69 -0.48
N ARG A 214 -19.74 16.73 0.25
CA ARG A 214 -19.86 16.77 1.73
C ARG A 214 -21.30 16.52 2.20
N GLU A 215 -22.29 17.05 1.48
CA GLU A 215 -23.72 16.83 1.76
C GLU A 215 -24.13 15.35 1.59
N ASP A 216 -23.52 14.63 0.65
CA ASP A 216 -23.76 13.19 0.48
C ASP A 216 -23.09 12.36 1.58
N LEU A 217 -21.90 12.76 2.04
CA LEU A 217 -21.22 12.14 3.18
C LEU A 217 -22.04 12.35 4.46
N GLU A 218 -22.49 13.58 4.74
CA GLU A 218 -23.36 13.88 5.88
C GLU A 218 -24.65 13.04 5.87
N LYS A 219 -25.33 12.92 4.72
CA LYS A 219 -26.50 12.04 4.57
C LYS A 219 -26.17 10.57 4.79
N LYS A 220 -25.04 10.07 4.28
CA LYS A 220 -24.59 8.68 4.45
C LYS A 220 -24.27 8.35 5.92
N THR A 221 -23.81 9.31 6.71
CA THR A 221 -23.50 9.14 8.14
C THR A 221 -24.54 9.71 9.09
N ALA A 222 -25.73 10.09 8.61
CA ALA A 222 -26.83 10.59 9.44
C ALA A 222 -27.30 9.61 10.53
N TRP A 223 -26.96 8.32 10.41
CA TRP A 223 -27.19 7.31 11.45
C TRP A 223 -26.36 7.53 12.72
N MET A 224 -25.28 8.31 12.65
CA MET A 224 -24.41 8.66 13.80
C MET A 224 -25.05 9.73 14.72
N GLY A 225 -26.22 10.26 14.37
CA GLY A 225 -27.01 11.16 15.21
C GLY A 225 -26.55 12.62 15.15
N GLU A 226 -26.63 13.32 16.29
CA GLU A 226 -26.34 14.76 16.39
C GLU A 226 -24.86 15.09 16.16
N ILE A 227 -23.95 14.15 16.50
CA ILE A 227 -22.49 14.27 16.31
C ILE A 227 -22.09 13.49 15.06
N ASN A 228 -22.46 14.04 13.90
CA ASN A 228 -22.08 13.51 12.60
C ASN A 228 -20.72 14.13 12.17
N PRO A 229 -19.63 13.34 11.99
CA PRO A 229 -18.30 13.87 11.67
C PRO A 229 -18.19 14.55 10.29
N HIS A 230 -19.17 14.34 9.40
CA HIS A 230 -19.23 14.99 8.09
C HIS A 230 -20.11 16.26 8.10
N SER A 231 -20.74 16.60 9.24
CA SER A 231 -21.55 17.81 9.39
C SER A 231 -20.66 19.05 9.62
N PRO A 232 -20.87 20.17 8.91
CA PRO A 232 -19.99 21.34 8.94
C PRO A 232 -20.13 22.21 10.21
N GLN A 233 -20.63 21.67 11.33
CA GLN A 233 -20.88 22.41 12.58
C GLN A 233 -19.62 23.05 13.18
N HIS A 234 -18.44 22.47 12.94
CA HIS A 234 -17.14 23.00 13.34
C HIS A 234 -16.32 23.52 12.15
N GLY A 235 -16.97 23.79 11.01
CA GLY A 235 -16.32 23.97 9.71
C GLY A 235 -15.96 22.63 9.05
N GLU A 236 -15.47 22.70 7.82
CA GLU A 236 -15.00 21.53 7.07
C GLU A 236 -13.72 20.96 7.71
N GLN A 237 -13.74 19.66 8.01
CA GLN A 237 -12.60 18.96 8.61
C GLN A 237 -11.74 18.29 7.54
N ASP A 238 -10.42 18.24 7.79
CA ASP A 238 -9.49 17.47 6.97
C ASP A 238 -9.76 15.97 7.11
N CYS A 239 -9.79 15.24 5.99
CA CYS A 239 -10.10 13.80 5.98
C CYS A 239 -9.11 12.99 6.82
N GLY A 240 -7.83 13.38 6.84
CA GLY A 240 -6.75 12.74 7.58
C GLY A 240 -6.73 13.04 9.07
N LEU A 241 -7.60 13.94 9.56
CA LEU A 241 -7.80 14.16 11.00
C LEU A 241 -8.38 12.90 11.66
N CYS A 242 -9.39 12.30 11.03
CA CYS A 242 -10.08 11.10 11.49
C CYS A 242 -9.53 9.83 10.82
N HIS A 243 -9.54 9.77 9.48
CA HIS A 243 -9.14 8.57 8.75
C HIS A 243 -7.61 8.40 8.75
N LYS A 244 -7.12 7.22 9.12
CA LYS A 244 -5.69 6.90 9.20
C LYS A 244 -5.33 5.80 8.22
N ALA A 245 -4.19 5.95 7.55
CA ALA A 245 -3.79 5.01 6.49
C ALA A 245 -3.15 3.73 7.02
N HIS A 246 -2.26 3.82 8.01
CA HIS A 246 -1.40 2.72 8.45
C HIS A 246 -1.58 2.39 9.95
N ARG A 247 -2.66 2.87 10.57
CA ARG A 247 -3.08 2.60 11.95
C ARG A 247 -4.60 2.73 12.04
N GLU A 248 -5.20 2.31 13.14
CA GLU A 248 -6.64 2.46 13.38
C GLU A 248 -7.10 3.90 13.19
N SER A 249 -8.20 4.07 12.45
CA SER A 249 -8.86 5.36 12.26
C SER A 249 -9.56 5.83 13.53
N VAL A 250 -9.60 7.15 13.72
CA VAL A 250 -9.90 7.78 15.01
C VAL A 250 -11.18 8.60 14.91
N MET A 251 -12.12 8.35 15.83
CA MET A 251 -13.32 9.16 15.97
C MET A 251 -12.99 10.48 16.68
N TYR A 252 -12.31 11.42 15.98
CA TYR A 252 -11.69 12.61 16.59
C TYR A 252 -12.64 13.44 17.47
N CYS A 253 -13.93 13.57 17.12
CA CYS A 253 -14.92 14.28 17.92
C CYS A 253 -15.01 13.78 19.38
N SER A 254 -14.68 12.52 19.65
CA SER A 254 -14.63 11.94 21.01
C SER A 254 -13.58 12.56 21.94
N GLN A 255 -12.68 13.41 21.42
CA GLN A 255 -11.83 14.31 22.22
C GLN A 255 -12.65 15.21 23.16
N CYS A 256 -13.84 15.64 22.71
CA CYS A 256 -14.73 16.54 23.45
C CYS A 256 -16.12 15.93 23.71
N HIS A 257 -16.58 15.05 22.82
CA HIS A 257 -17.90 14.44 22.85
C HIS A 257 -17.80 12.97 23.24
N THR A 258 -17.85 12.68 24.53
CA THR A 258 -17.83 11.31 25.10
C THR A 258 -18.96 10.41 24.59
N GLU A 259 -20.00 11.01 24.03
CA GLU A 259 -21.21 10.44 23.47
C GLU A 259 -21.18 10.32 21.93
N ALA A 260 -20.05 10.68 21.29
CA ALA A 260 -19.85 10.48 19.85
C ALA A 260 -19.75 8.98 19.51
N VAL A 261 -20.44 8.56 18.44
CA VAL A 261 -20.43 7.16 18.00
C VAL A 261 -19.09 6.83 17.35
N VAL A 262 -18.25 6.06 18.05
CA VAL A 262 -17.07 5.42 17.46
C VAL A 262 -17.55 4.29 16.52
N PRO A 263 -17.14 4.25 15.24
CA PRO A 263 -17.46 3.14 14.34
C PRO A 263 -16.88 1.80 14.82
N ASP A 264 -17.47 0.68 14.39
CA ASP A 264 -16.89 -0.64 14.61
C ASP A 264 -15.46 -0.70 14.04
N GLY A 265 -14.53 -1.29 14.79
CA GLY A 265 -13.10 -1.37 14.43
C GLY A 265 -12.31 -0.06 14.56
N TRP A 266 -12.95 1.08 14.87
CA TRP A 266 -12.26 2.35 15.09
C TRP A 266 -11.98 2.60 16.58
N VAL A 267 -11.07 3.52 16.86
CA VAL A 267 -10.72 3.94 18.23
C VAL A 267 -11.26 5.34 18.58
N SER A 268 -11.52 5.58 19.86
CA SER A 268 -11.72 6.95 20.36
C SER A 268 -10.43 7.76 20.30
N TYR A 269 -10.55 9.07 20.53
CA TYR A 269 -9.39 9.97 20.58
C TYR A 269 -8.41 9.57 21.71
N GLN A 270 -8.91 9.25 22.91
CA GLN A 270 -8.04 8.87 24.03
C GLN A 270 -7.30 7.56 23.76
N GLU A 271 -7.98 6.56 23.20
CA GLU A 271 -7.36 5.27 22.84
C GLU A 271 -6.28 5.45 21.76
N SER A 272 -6.51 6.32 20.76
CA SER A 272 -5.48 6.71 19.79
C SER A 272 -4.25 7.35 20.47
N GLU A 273 -4.44 8.28 21.40
CA GLU A 273 -3.31 8.92 22.10
C GLU A 273 -2.58 7.92 23.02
N ASP A 274 -3.30 7.00 23.67
CA ASP A 274 -2.71 5.95 24.51
C ASP A 274 -1.89 4.94 23.68
N LEU A 275 -2.33 4.59 22.46
CA LEU A 275 -1.59 3.75 21.50
C LEU A 275 -0.32 4.46 20.97
N LEU A 276 -0.39 5.77 20.71
CA LEU A 276 0.75 6.59 20.31
C LEU A 276 1.75 6.81 21.46
N ALA A 277 1.27 6.93 22.70
CA ALA A 277 2.12 7.01 23.87
C ALA A 277 2.88 5.69 24.12
N GLN A 278 2.23 4.55 23.92
CA GLN A 278 2.86 3.23 24.03
C GLN A 278 3.98 3.05 23.00
N SER A 279 3.75 3.36 21.73
CA SER A 279 4.78 3.24 20.69
C SER A 279 5.97 4.19 20.92
N GLY A 280 5.73 5.41 21.41
CA GLY A 280 6.77 6.34 21.85
C GLY A 280 7.66 5.84 23.00
N THR A 281 7.22 4.83 23.76
CA THR A 281 8.03 4.16 24.80
C THR A 281 8.75 2.90 24.33
N ALA A 282 8.33 2.30 23.21
CA ALA A 282 8.97 1.10 22.65
C ALA A 282 10.28 1.38 21.88
N GLY A 283 10.53 2.64 21.53
CA GLY A 283 11.70 3.09 20.76
C GLY A 283 12.84 3.74 21.58
N GLN A 284 13.02 3.37 22.85
CA GLN A 284 14.04 3.93 23.77
C GLN A 284 14.91 2.84 24.43
#